data_AF-A0A1C5VVC8-F1
#
_entry.id   AF-A0A1C5VVC8-F1
#
_cell.length_a   1.000
_cell.length_b   1.000
_cell.length_c   1.000
_cell.angle_alpha   90.00
_cell.angle_beta   90.00
_cell.angle_gamma   90.00
#
_symmetry.space_group_name_H-M   'P 1'
#
loop_
_entity.id
_entity.type
_entity.pdbx_description
1 polymer ?
#
loop_
_entity_poly.entity_id
_entity_poly.type
_entity_poly.pdbx_seq_one_letter_code
_entity_poly.pdbx_strand_id
1 'polypeptide(L)'
;MKKNIAVILAGGVGSRLGLSTPKQFFKVAGKMVVEHTVDAFERNPHIDEIAIVSNPFYISEFENIVIKNGWKKIKKILKGGKERYDSSLSAIEAYAGSDVNLIFHDAVRPLISQRILNDVIEALDKYEAIDVALPSADTIIEVEDDFICQIPDRSRLRRGQTPQAFAIDTIRKAYQIALKDPNFKVTDDCGVVKKYLPEVPIYVVQGEESNMKLTYKEDTYLLDKFFQLRKSELNHEPIQEETFRDKVAVIFGGSYGIGAETARMLQEKGGKVYCFSRSLNHTDVGNRQAVKEALESVYQKEKRIDFVVNTAGVLNKEPLISTSYETIQSAVQTNYMGTVNVALEAFPYLKETKGQLIFFTSSSYTRGRAFYSIYSSTKAAIVNFVQAIAQEWESFGIHINCINPERTKTPMRVHNFGIEPEDTLLSAEKVAEATLRTLASDYTGQVIDVKRETL
;
A
#
# COMPACT_ATOMS: atom_id res chain seq x y z
N MET A 1 -11.96 -3.11 31.21
CA MET A 1 -11.29 -2.02 30.47
C MET A 1 -12.37 -1.22 29.77
N LYS A 2 -12.19 0.10 29.65
CA LYS A 2 -13.09 0.94 28.85
C LYS A 2 -13.02 0.51 27.39
N LYS A 3 -14.13 0.59 26.66
CA LYS A 3 -14.11 0.30 25.22
C LYS A 3 -13.42 1.42 24.47
N ASN A 4 -12.64 1.06 23.45
CA ASN A 4 -11.97 2.00 22.57
C ASN A 4 -12.75 2.14 21.27
N ILE A 5 -13.28 3.34 21.04
CA ILE A 5 -14.07 3.68 19.87
C ILE A 5 -13.23 4.52 18.92
N ALA A 6 -12.95 4.02 17.72
CA ALA A 6 -12.33 4.81 16.67
C ALA A 6 -13.38 5.71 16.01
N VAL A 7 -13.11 7.01 15.93
CA VAL A 7 -13.96 8.00 15.26
C VAL A 7 -13.23 8.50 14.02
N ILE A 8 -13.66 8.02 12.85
CA ILE A 8 -13.06 8.37 11.55
C ILE A 8 -13.77 9.62 11.00
N LEU A 9 -13.06 10.74 11.00
CA LEU A 9 -13.56 12.04 10.54
C LEU A 9 -13.44 12.17 9.02
N ALA A 10 -14.55 11.97 8.31
CA ALA A 10 -14.67 11.98 6.84
C ALA A 10 -15.61 13.09 6.30
N GLY A 11 -15.90 14.14 7.09
CA GLY A 11 -16.85 15.19 6.73
C GLY A 11 -16.35 16.23 5.70
N GLY A 12 -15.06 16.25 5.38
CA GLY A 12 -14.47 17.26 4.49
C GLY A 12 -14.92 17.14 3.02
N VAL A 13 -15.20 18.28 2.38
CA VAL A 13 -15.61 18.37 0.95
C VAL A 13 -14.43 18.57 -0.02
N GLY A 14 -13.19 18.69 0.47
CA GLY A 14 -12.00 18.56 -0.38
C GLY A 14 -11.59 19.77 -1.24
N SER A 15 -12.02 20.99 -0.92
CA SER A 15 -11.85 22.21 -1.75
C SER A 15 -10.43 22.51 -2.26
N ARG A 16 -9.38 22.14 -1.52
CA ARG A 16 -7.97 22.46 -1.87
C ARG A 16 -7.34 21.55 -2.94
N LEU A 17 -8.00 20.45 -3.33
CA LEU A 17 -7.45 19.50 -4.31
C LEU A 17 -7.95 19.73 -5.75
N GLY A 18 -8.94 20.60 -5.96
CA GLY A 18 -9.52 20.88 -7.28
C GLY A 18 -10.17 19.66 -7.96
N LEU A 19 -10.41 18.58 -7.22
CA LEU A 19 -11.01 17.35 -7.71
C LEU A 19 -12.55 17.42 -7.59
N SER A 20 -13.26 16.80 -8.52
CA SER A 20 -14.72 16.64 -8.47
C SER A 20 -15.18 15.68 -7.36
N THR A 21 -14.27 14.88 -6.81
CA THR A 21 -14.53 13.84 -5.81
C THR A 21 -13.83 14.18 -4.49
N PRO A 22 -14.49 14.03 -3.33
CA PRO A 22 -13.88 14.23 -2.02
C PRO A 22 -12.61 13.39 -1.82
N LYS A 23 -11.63 13.96 -1.10
CA LYS A 23 -10.27 13.40 -0.93
C LYS A 23 -10.27 11.99 -0.33
N GLN A 24 -11.20 11.72 0.57
CA GLN A 24 -11.35 10.43 1.25
C GLN A 24 -11.67 9.28 0.28
N PHE A 25 -12.28 9.56 -0.88
CA PHE A 25 -12.61 8.57 -1.90
C PHE A 25 -11.55 8.47 -3.01
N PHE A 26 -10.47 9.26 -2.93
CA PHE A 26 -9.37 9.15 -3.88
C PHE A 26 -8.72 7.78 -3.75
N LYS A 27 -8.40 7.12 -4.88
CA LYS A 27 -7.77 5.80 -4.88
C LYS A 27 -6.25 5.92 -4.84
N VAL A 28 -5.62 5.22 -3.90
CA VAL A 28 -4.16 5.02 -3.82
C VAL A 28 -3.91 3.53 -3.64
N ALA A 29 -2.91 2.97 -4.34
CA ALA A 29 -2.56 1.55 -4.25
C ALA A 29 -3.76 0.59 -4.36
N GLY A 30 -4.73 0.90 -5.22
CA GLY A 30 -5.91 0.06 -5.53
C GLY A 30 -7.16 0.30 -4.67
N LYS A 31 -7.05 0.92 -3.50
CA LYS A 31 -8.19 1.19 -2.59
C LYS A 31 -8.39 2.69 -2.37
N MET A 32 -9.59 3.09 -1.94
CA MET A 32 -9.84 4.46 -1.50
C MET A 32 -9.00 4.79 -0.26
N VAL A 33 -8.60 6.04 -0.12
CA VAL A 33 -7.84 6.53 1.04
C VAL A 33 -8.54 6.20 2.35
N VAL A 34 -9.86 6.36 2.43
CA VAL A 34 -10.62 6.00 3.64
C VAL A 34 -10.66 4.50 3.90
N GLU A 35 -10.65 3.66 2.86
CA GLU A 35 -10.62 2.20 3.04
C GLU A 35 -9.32 1.78 3.72
N HIS A 36 -8.17 2.32 3.29
CA HIS A 36 -6.89 2.07 3.96
C HIS A 36 -6.89 2.52 5.42
N THR A 37 -7.45 3.71 5.69
CA THR A 37 -7.58 4.22 7.06
C THR A 37 -8.41 3.27 7.91
N VAL A 38 -9.61 2.91 7.46
CA VAL A 38 -10.54 2.06 8.21
C VAL A 38 -9.97 0.64 8.40
N ASP A 39 -9.34 0.06 7.37
CA ASP A 39 -8.68 -1.25 7.46
C ASP A 39 -7.66 -1.30 8.60
N ALA A 40 -6.93 -0.20 8.82
CA ALA A 40 -5.93 -0.12 9.90
C ALA A 40 -6.56 -0.16 11.31
N PHE A 41 -7.75 0.42 11.50
CA PHE A 41 -8.48 0.35 12.78
C PHE A 41 -9.25 -0.97 12.91
N GLU A 42 -9.86 -1.46 11.83
CA GLU A 42 -10.62 -2.72 11.81
C GLU A 42 -9.76 -3.90 12.26
N ARG A 43 -8.52 -3.98 11.78
CA ARG A 43 -7.59 -5.08 12.12
C ARG A 43 -6.97 -4.98 13.51
N ASN A 44 -7.03 -3.83 14.18
CA ASN A 44 -6.41 -3.66 15.49
C ASN A 44 -7.26 -4.35 16.57
N PRO A 45 -6.75 -5.33 17.32
CA PRO A 45 -7.54 -6.09 18.29
C PRO A 45 -8.02 -5.26 19.50
N HIS A 46 -7.41 -4.10 19.76
CA HIS A 46 -7.74 -3.23 20.89
C HIS A 46 -8.75 -2.13 20.52
N ILE A 47 -9.19 -2.06 19.25
CA ILE A 47 -10.33 -1.25 18.82
C ILE A 47 -11.59 -2.12 18.87
N ASP A 48 -12.58 -1.69 19.65
CA ASP A 48 -13.84 -2.43 19.86
C ASP A 48 -14.89 -2.07 18.81
N GLU A 49 -14.97 -0.80 18.44
CA GLU A 49 -15.99 -0.24 17.56
C GLU A 49 -15.45 0.95 16.77
N ILE A 50 -15.99 1.13 15.57
CA ILE A 50 -15.64 2.21 14.65
C ILE A 50 -16.92 3.01 14.34
N ALA A 51 -16.83 4.32 14.48
CA ALA A 51 -17.81 5.28 14.00
C ALA A 51 -17.22 6.13 12.87
N ILE A 52 -17.93 6.22 11.75
CA ILE A 52 -17.55 7.09 10.63
C ILE A 52 -18.38 8.35 10.71
N VAL A 53 -17.76 9.53 10.81
CA VAL A 53 -18.46 10.82 10.73
C VAL A 53 -18.34 11.35 9.31
N SER A 54 -19.45 11.40 8.58
CA SER A 54 -19.46 11.77 7.16
C SER A 54 -20.39 12.94 6.88
N ASN A 55 -20.13 13.64 5.78
CA ASN A 55 -21.09 14.59 5.24
C ASN A 55 -22.40 13.84 4.86
N PRO A 56 -23.59 14.38 5.20
CA PRO A 56 -24.86 13.74 4.89
C PRO A 56 -25.04 13.27 3.43
N PHE A 57 -24.44 13.98 2.46
CA PHE A 57 -24.50 13.61 1.04
C PHE A 57 -23.78 12.29 0.70
N TYR A 58 -22.85 11.84 1.54
CA TYR A 58 -22.03 10.65 1.28
C TYR A 58 -22.32 9.48 2.24
N ILE A 59 -23.41 9.52 3.02
CA ILE A 59 -23.75 8.42 3.94
C ILE A 59 -23.96 7.12 3.17
N SER A 60 -24.79 7.14 2.13
CA SER A 60 -25.09 5.94 1.34
C SER A 60 -23.86 5.37 0.64
N GLU A 61 -22.91 6.22 0.24
CA GLU A 61 -21.62 5.77 -0.29
C GLU A 61 -20.83 5.00 0.77
N PHE A 62 -20.76 5.52 2.01
CA PHE A 62 -20.12 4.81 3.11
C PHE A 62 -20.82 3.49 3.44
N GLU A 63 -22.15 3.45 3.47
CA GLU A 63 -22.91 2.21 3.69
C GLU A 63 -22.52 1.12 2.67
N ASN A 64 -22.43 1.50 1.39
CA ASN A 64 -21.98 0.60 0.32
C ASN A 64 -20.53 0.13 0.53
N ILE A 65 -19.62 1.04 0.90
CA ILE A 65 -18.21 0.70 1.18
C ILE A 65 -18.12 -0.27 2.37
N VAL A 66 -18.89 -0.06 3.43
CA VAL A 66 -18.93 -0.96 4.60
C VAL A 66 -19.37 -2.37 4.19
N ILE A 67 -20.46 -2.47 3.42
CA ILE A 67 -20.98 -3.76 2.95
C ILE A 67 -19.96 -4.45 2.03
N LYS A 68 -19.39 -3.71 1.07
CA LYS A 68 -18.40 -4.23 0.11
C LYS A 68 -17.18 -4.82 0.81
N ASN A 69 -16.65 -4.13 1.83
CA ASN A 69 -15.43 -4.56 2.54
C ASN A 69 -15.71 -5.55 3.68
N GLY A 70 -16.98 -5.78 4.05
CA GLY A 70 -17.34 -6.72 5.10
C GLY A 70 -16.82 -6.34 6.49
N TRP A 71 -16.58 -5.05 6.74
CA TRP A 71 -16.08 -4.55 8.02
C TRP A 71 -17.09 -4.82 9.13
N LYS A 72 -16.61 -5.39 10.24
CA LYS A 72 -17.44 -5.89 11.34
C LYS A 72 -17.50 -4.91 12.50
N LYS A 73 -16.47 -4.08 12.70
CA LYS A 73 -16.40 -3.16 13.84
C LYS A 73 -17.09 -1.83 13.59
N ILE A 74 -17.47 -1.52 12.36
CA ILE A 74 -18.23 -0.30 12.06
C ILE A 74 -19.67 -0.49 12.54
N LYS A 75 -20.06 0.31 13.55
CA LYS A 75 -21.41 0.24 14.14
C LYS A 75 -22.23 1.50 13.91
N LYS A 76 -21.59 2.63 13.58
CA LYS A 76 -22.27 3.91 13.37
C LYS A 76 -21.69 4.66 12.17
N ILE A 77 -22.57 5.20 11.35
CA ILE A 77 -22.25 6.24 10.37
C ILE A 77 -23.02 7.50 10.81
N LEU A 78 -22.27 8.48 11.31
CA LEU A 78 -22.78 9.70 11.92
C LEU A 78 -22.73 10.86 10.93
N LYS A 79 -23.68 11.77 11.08
CA LYS A 79 -23.72 13.02 10.31
C LYS A 79 -22.73 14.02 10.90
N GLY A 80 -21.79 14.47 10.09
CA GLY A 80 -20.97 15.65 10.40
C GLY A 80 -21.78 16.94 10.27
N GLY A 81 -21.34 18.00 10.94
CA GLY A 81 -21.93 19.34 10.82
C GLY A 81 -21.23 20.25 9.82
N LYS A 82 -21.44 21.55 9.97
CA LYS A 82 -20.92 22.58 9.05
C LYS A 82 -19.47 22.92 9.36
N GLU A 83 -19.16 23.03 10.65
CA GLU A 83 -17.84 23.35 11.15
C GLU A 83 -17.03 22.08 11.46
N ARG A 84 -15.71 22.22 11.57
CA ARG A 84 -14.82 21.08 11.87
C ARG A 84 -15.18 20.41 13.20
N TYR A 85 -15.42 21.21 14.24
CA TYR A 85 -15.70 20.71 15.59
C TYR A 85 -17.07 20.04 15.69
N ASP A 86 -18.02 20.36 14.80
CA ASP A 86 -19.34 19.70 14.78
C ASP A 86 -19.22 18.20 14.52
N SER A 87 -18.19 17.80 13.75
CA SER A 87 -17.94 16.40 13.46
C SER A 87 -17.49 15.63 14.72
N SER A 88 -16.63 16.23 15.54
CA SER A 88 -16.23 15.66 16.83
C SER A 88 -17.41 15.63 17.80
N LEU A 89 -18.19 16.72 17.88
CA LEU A 89 -19.37 16.81 18.76
C LEU A 89 -20.43 15.74 18.43
N SER A 90 -20.67 15.46 17.14
CA SER A 90 -21.60 14.42 16.69
C SER A 90 -21.23 13.04 17.26
N ALA A 91 -19.93 12.71 17.27
CA ALA A 91 -19.45 11.48 17.88
C ALA A 91 -19.54 11.51 19.41
N ILE A 92 -19.16 12.62 20.05
CA ILE A 92 -19.23 12.78 21.51
C ILE A 92 -20.66 12.56 22.01
N GLU A 93 -21.65 13.19 21.38
CA GLU A 93 -23.06 13.04 21.75
C GLU A 93 -23.61 11.65 21.40
N ALA A 94 -23.16 11.03 20.30
CA ALA A 94 -23.58 9.67 19.94
C ALA A 94 -23.13 8.58 20.92
N TYR A 95 -22.13 8.86 21.76
CA TYR A 95 -21.67 7.97 22.84
C TYR A 95 -21.92 8.55 24.23
N ALA A 96 -22.63 9.67 24.35
CA ALA A 96 -22.96 10.29 25.63
C ALA A 96 -23.59 9.28 26.61
N GLY A 97 -23.05 9.21 27.83
CA GLY A 97 -23.52 8.29 28.87
C GLY A 97 -22.94 6.87 28.79
N SER A 98 -22.03 6.60 27.85
CA SER A 98 -21.24 5.37 27.83
C SER A 98 -19.88 5.59 28.50
N ASP A 99 -19.30 4.57 29.14
CA ASP A 99 -17.92 4.64 29.66
C ASP A 99 -16.93 4.12 28.60
N VAL A 100 -16.48 5.03 27.73
CA VAL A 100 -15.66 4.72 26.55
C VAL A 100 -14.53 5.73 26.35
N ASN A 101 -13.50 5.30 25.61
CA ASN A 101 -12.49 6.18 25.05
C ASN A 101 -12.84 6.48 23.59
N LEU A 102 -12.72 7.74 23.19
CA LEU A 102 -12.92 8.17 21.80
C LEU A 102 -11.56 8.48 21.16
N ILE A 103 -11.26 7.83 20.05
CA ILE A 103 -10.00 7.96 19.30
C ILE A 103 -10.31 8.59 17.94
N PHE A 104 -10.17 9.90 17.85
CA PHE A 104 -10.47 10.69 16.65
C PHE A 104 -9.34 10.62 15.64
N HIS A 105 -9.65 10.25 14.40
CA HIS A 105 -8.68 10.13 13.33
C HIS A 105 -9.16 10.74 12.02
N ASP A 106 -8.25 11.39 11.28
CA ASP A 106 -8.56 11.93 9.95
C ASP A 106 -8.75 10.77 8.96
N ALA A 107 -9.86 10.73 8.22
CA ALA A 107 -10.09 9.72 7.18
C ALA A 107 -9.02 9.71 6.07
N VAL A 108 -8.28 10.82 5.96
CA VAL A 108 -7.26 11.09 4.94
C VAL A 108 -5.82 10.89 5.44
N ARG A 109 -5.61 10.12 6.51
CA ARG A 109 -4.31 9.62 6.98
C ARG A 109 -4.23 8.09 6.83
N PRO A 110 -4.11 7.58 5.60
CA PRO A 110 -4.33 6.17 5.29
C PRO A 110 -3.19 5.24 5.75
N LEU A 111 -2.14 5.80 6.34
CA LEU A 111 -0.91 5.11 6.72
C LEU A 111 -0.70 5.16 8.24
N ILE A 112 -1.75 5.16 9.05
CA ILE A 112 -1.60 4.97 10.49
C ILE A 112 -1.00 3.58 10.80
N SER A 113 -0.02 3.50 11.70
CA SER A 113 0.65 2.24 12.07
C SER A 113 -0.02 1.59 13.28
N GLN A 114 0.08 0.25 13.40
CA GLN A 114 -0.42 -0.44 14.60
C GLN A 114 0.33 -0.02 15.86
N ARG A 115 1.62 0.34 15.72
CA ARG A 115 2.42 0.91 16.82
C ARG A 115 1.75 2.17 17.38
N ILE A 116 1.46 3.17 16.53
CA ILE A 116 0.82 4.41 17.01
C ILE A 116 -0.53 4.11 17.66
N LEU A 117 -1.35 3.23 17.07
CA LEU A 117 -2.64 2.86 17.68
C LEU A 117 -2.48 2.23 19.06
N ASN A 118 -1.56 1.27 19.20
CA ASN A 118 -1.31 0.59 20.46
C ASN A 118 -0.71 1.53 21.51
N ASP A 119 0.25 2.38 21.14
CA ASP A 119 0.86 3.37 22.02
C ASP A 119 -0.19 4.37 22.55
N VAL A 120 -1.13 4.79 21.71
CA VAL A 120 -2.24 5.68 22.11
C VAL A 120 -3.21 4.98 23.05
N ILE A 121 -3.54 3.72 22.78
CA ILE A 121 -4.43 2.93 23.64
C ILE A 121 -3.77 2.64 25.00
N GLU A 122 -2.49 2.30 25.04
CA GLU A 122 -1.75 2.11 26.29
C GLU A 122 -1.66 3.44 27.08
N ALA A 123 -1.47 4.56 26.39
CA ALA A 123 -1.46 5.87 27.03
C ALA A 123 -2.80 6.24 27.67
N LEU A 124 -3.94 5.78 27.11
CA LEU A 124 -5.29 5.97 27.68
C LEU A 124 -5.49 5.24 29.02
N ASP A 125 -4.66 4.27 29.38
CA ASP A 125 -4.70 3.63 30.70
C ASP A 125 -4.14 4.56 31.80
N LYS A 126 -3.35 5.58 31.42
CA LYS A 126 -2.64 6.49 32.34
C LYS A 126 -3.11 7.94 32.23
N TYR A 127 -3.58 8.36 31.06
CA TYR A 127 -3.91 9.74 30.74
C TYR A 127 -5.30 9.85 30.12
N GLU A 128 -5.98 10.96 30.36
CA GLU A 128 -7.34 11.20 29.86
C GLU A 128 -7.38 11.88 28.48
N ALA A 129 -6.25 12.47 28.05
CA ALA A 129 -6.11 13.17 26.78
C ALA A 129 -4.74 12.87 26.15
N ILE A 130 -4.75 12.44 24.90
CA ILE A 130 -3.58 12.01 24.15
C ILE A 130 -3.57 12.70 22.78
N ASP A 131 -2.40 13.23 22.41
CA ASP A 131 -2.09 13.70 21.07
C ASP A 131 -0.98 12.84 20.45
N VAL A 132 -0.91 12.81 19.12
CA VAL A 132 0.21 12.17 18.40
C VAL A 132 0.99 13.25 17.69
N ALA A 133 2.30 13.32 17.90
CA ALA A 133 3.12 14.34 17.26
C ALA A 133 4.53 13.87 16.93
N LEU A 134 5.17 14.54 15.97
CA LEU A 134 6.58 14.30 15.61
C LEU A 134 7.39 15.60 15.66
N PRO A 135 8.71 15.53 15.90
CA PRO A 135 9.60 16.70 15.80
C PRO A 135 9.43 17.47 14.48
N SER A 136 9.54 18.80 14.55
CA SER A 136 9.62 19.63 13.35
C SER A 136 11.04 19.59 12.78
N ALA A 137 11.18 19.22 11.51
CA ALA A 137 12.46 19.34 10.80
C ALA A 137 12.73 20.80 10.42
N ASP A 138 11.69 21.51 10.03
CA ASP A 138 11.76 22.89 9.55
C ASP A 138 11.77 23.90 10.70
N THR A 139 12.43 25.02 10.45
CA THR A 139 12.32 26.22 11.29
C THR A 139 10.93 26.81 11.10
N ILE A 140 10.19 26.94 12.20
CA ILE A 140 8.88 27.62 12.20
C ILE A 140 9.10 29.09 12.55
N ILE A 141 8.44 29.97 11.82
CA ILE A 141 8.49 31.42 12.04
C ILE A 141 7.07 31.93 12.29
N GLU A 142 6.94 32.89 13.19
CA GLU A 142 5.74 33.69 13.36
C GLU A 142 5.92 34.99 12.56
N VAL A 143 4.89 35.37 11.82
CA VAL A 143 4.94 36.48 10.86
C VAL A 143 3.77 37.43 11.13
N GLU A 144 4.06 38.73 11.16
CA GLU A 144 3.10 39.84 11.22
C GLU A 144 3.45 40.83 10.11
N ASP A 145 2.47 41.20 9.29
CA ASP A 145 2.64 42.09 8.11
C ASP A 145 3.82 41.69 7.17
N ASP A 146 3.97 40.40 6.90
CA ASP A 146 5.07 39.80 6.10
C ASP A 146 6.48 39.89 6.72
N PHE A 147 6.60 40.34 7.97
CA PHE A 147 7.86 40.36 8.72
C PHE A 147 7.90 39.30 9.82
N ILE A 148 9.06 38.67 10.01
CA ILE A 148 9.27 37.70 11.09
C ILE A 148 9.20 38.45 12.43
N CYS A 149 8.26 38.09 13.29
CA CYS A 149 8.17 38.61 14.65
C CYS A 149 8.81 37.66 15.67
N GLN A 150 8.75 36.35 15.45
CA GLN A 150 9.34 35.35 16.35
C GLN A 150 9.85 34.12 15.60
N ILE A 151 10.95 33.54 16.10
CA ILE A 151 11.45 32.22 15.70
C ILE A 151 11.50 31.35 16.96
N PRO A 152 10.49 30.52 17.24
CA PRO A 152 10.47 29.70 18.46
C PRO A 152 11.56 28.62 18.47
N ASP A 153 11.91 28.15 19.67
CA ASP A 153 12.88 27.05 19.83
C ASP A 153 12.35 25.74 19.23
N ARG A 154 12.89 25.38 18.06
CA ARG A 154 12.53 24.18 17.30
C ARG A 154 12.59 22.90 18.13
N SER A 155 13.47 22.80 19.12
CA SER A 155 13.61 21.57 19.94
C SER A 155 12.33 21.26 20.74
N ARG A 156 11.52 22.28 21.01
CA ARG A 156 10.24 22.21 21.72
C ARG A 156 9.02 22.12 20.79
N LEU A 157 9.21 22.32 19.49
CA LEU A 157 8.13 22.29 18.51
C LEU A 157 7.87 20.87 18.00
N ARG A 158 6.59 20.56 17.83
CA ARG A 158 6.12 19.29 17.29
C ARG A 158 5.05 19.57 16.23
N ARG A 159 4.97 18.72 15.22
CA ARG A 159 3.91 18.71 14.21
C ARG A 159 2.81 17.75 14.69
N GLY A 160 1.62 18.27 14.96
CA GLY A 160 0.47 17.47 15.38
C GLY A 160 -0.02 16.52 14.28
N GLN A 161 -0.38 15.32 14.66
CA GLN A 161 -0.99 14.29 13.83
C GLN A 161 -2.26 13.77 14.52
N THR A 162 -3.08 13.03 13.78
CA THR A 162 -4.09 12.18 14.39
C THR A 162 -3.60 10.72 14.34
N PRO A 163 -4.04 9.84 15.27
CA PRO A 163 -5.17 10.00 16.18
C PRO A 163 -4.95 10.97 17.34
N GLN A 164 -6.04 11.61 17.78
CA GLN A 164 -6.17 12.25 19.10
C GLN A 164 -7.15 11.42 19.92
N ALA A 165 -6.85 11.15 21.18
CA ALA A 165 -7.67 10.25 21.98
C ALA A 165 -8.03 10.82 23.35
N PHE A 166 -9.25 10.54 23.79
CA PHE A 166 -9.77 11.10 25.03
C PHE A 166 -10.68 10.13 25.77
N ALA A 167 -10.67 10.20 27.10
CA ALA A 167 -11.79 9.72 27.89
C ALA A 167 -13.03 10.56 27.53
N ILE A 168 -14.17 9.91 27.31
CA ILE A 168 -15.38 10.61 26.82
C ILE A 168 -15.85 11.73 27.76
N ASP A 169 -15.79 11.52 29.07
CA ASP A 169 -16.21 12.52 30.06
C ASP A 169 -15.35 13.79 29.98
N THR A 170 -14.04 13.63 29.80
CA THR A 170 -13.06 14.72 29.68
C THR A 170 -13.34 15.57 28.45
N ILE A 171 -13.42 14.95 27.26
CA ILE A 171 -13.65 15.70 26.02
C ILE A 171 -15.05 16.32 25.99
N ARG A 172 -16.07 15.62 26.52
CA ARG A 172 -17.43 16.14 26.60
C ARG A 172 -17.51 17.36 27.52
N LYS A 173 -16.90 17.31 28.70
CA LYS A 173 -16.84 18.45 29.63
C LYS A 173 -16.14 19.64 28.97
N ALA A 174 -15.03 19.41 28.27
CA ALA A 174 -14.32 20.47 27.54
C ALA A 174 -15.24 21.16 26.51
N TYR A 175 -15.95 20.37 25.69
CA TYR A 175 -16.90 20.90 24.71
C TYR A 175 -18.10 21.61 25.33
N GLN A 176 -18.65 21.13 26.44
CA GLN A 176 -19.75 21.79 27.15
C GLN A 176 -19.37 23.19 27.66
N ILE A 177 -18.12 23.38 28.08
CA ILE A 177 -17.60 24.70 28.47
C ILE A 177 -17.33 25.54 27.23
N ALA A 178 -16.69 24.94 26.22
CA ALA A 178 -16.31 25.61 24.99
C ALA A 178 -17.51 26.21 24.22
N LEU A 179 -18.61 25.47 24.12
CA LEU A 179 -19.83 25.93 23.43
C LEU A 179 -20.52 27.13 24.09
N LYS A 180 -20.13 27.48 25.32
CA LYS A 180 -20.60 28.68 26.03
C LYS A 180 -19.69 29.90 25.81
N ASP A 181 -18.50 29.70 25.25
CA ASP A 181 -17.55 30.78 24.95
C ASP A 181 -17.90 31.42 23.57
N PRO A 182 -18.33 32.69 23.53
CA PRO A 182 -18.64 33.36 22.26
C PRO A 182 -17.42 33.54 21.34
N ASN A 183 -16.20 33.39 21.88
CA ASN A 183 -14.94 33.47 21.15
C ASN A 183 -14.35 32.09 20.86
N PHE A 184 -15.15 31.02 20.92
CA PHE A 184 -14.69 29.67 20.62
C PHE A 184 -14.20 29.55 19.17
N LYS A 185 -12.88 29.45 19.01
CA LYS A 185 -12.18 29.19 17.75
C LYS A 185 -11.04 28.23 18.03
N VAL A 186 -11.15 26.98 17.59
CA VAL A 186 -10.10 25.98 17.74
C VAL A 186 -10.09 25.08 16.52
N THR A 187 -8.92 24.57 16.18
CA THR A 187 -8.67 23.80 14.95
C THR A 187 -8.47 22.31 15.21
N ASP A 188 -8.36 21.89 16.48
CA ASP A 188 -8.16 20.51 16.93
C ASP A 188 -8.83 20.24 18.29
N ASP A 189 -9.02 18.97 18.64
CA ASP A 189 -9.73 18.56 19.86
C ASP A 189 -8.85 18.69 21.12
N CYS A 190 -7.54 18.43 20.97
CA CYS A 190 -6.56 18.69 22.03
C CYS A 190 -6.53 20.17 22.44
N GLY A 191 -6.64 21.10 21.49
CA GLY A 191 -6.74 22.53 21.78
C GLY A 191 -7.98 22.89 22.60
N VAL A 192 -9.11 22.21 22.38
CA VAL A 192 -10.33 22.39 23.21
C VAL A 192 -10.04 21.97 24.65
N VAL A 193 -9.49 20.77 24.87
CA VAL A 193 -9.11 20.30 26.21
C VAL A 193 -8.10 21.26 26.85
N LYS A 194 -7.05 21.65 26.13
CA LYS A 194 -6.00 22.52 26.66
C LYS A 194 -6.53 23.88 27.12
N LYS A 195 -7.47 24.46 26.38
CA LYS A 195 -8.03 25.79 26.68
C LYS A 195 -9.07 25.73 27.81
N TYR A 196 -9.95 24.74 27.80
CA TYR A 196 -11.12 24.71 28.69
C TYR A 196 -10.98 23.78 29.90
N LEU A 197 -10.00 22.88 29.89
CA LEU A 197 -9.61 22.02 31.01
C LEU A 197 -8.08 22.04 31.19
N PRO A 198 -7.48 23.20 31.52
CA PRO A 198 -6.02 23.37 31.59
C PRO A 198 -5.33 22.47 32.63
N GLU A 199 -6.09 21.94 33.59
CA GLU A 199 -5.64 20.98 34.60
C GLU A 199 -5.41 19.57 34.05
N VAL A 200 -6.03 19.23 32.92
CA VAL A 200 -5.90 17.91 32.30
C VAL A 200 -4.62 17.88 31.45
N PRO A 201 -3.63 17.04 31.81
CA PRO A 201 -2.43 16.91 30.99
C PRO A 201 -2.76 16.21 29.67
N ILE A 202 -2.20 16.73 28.57
CA ILE A 202 -2.26 16.10 27.25
C ILE A 202 -0.94 15.38 27.04
N TYR A 203 -0.98 14.05 27.03
CA TYR A 203 0.20 13.23 26.77
C TYR A 203 0.48 13.16 25.27
N VAL A 204 1.75 13.20 24.87
CA VAL A 204 2.15 13.18 23.45
C VAL A 204 2.81 11.85 23.12
N VAL A 205 2.16 11.07 22.27
CA VAL A 205 2.71 9.84 21.68
C VAL A 205 3.55 10.20 20.46
N GLN A 206 4.66 9.50 20.29
CA GLN A 206 5.57 9.69 19.16
C GLN A 206 4.92 9.23 17.84
N GLY A 207 4.71 10.18 16.92
CA GLY A 207 4.20 9.93 15.57
C GLY A 207 5.24 9.44 14.57
N GLU A 208 4.84 9.33 13.31
CA GLU A 208 5.67 8.84 12.18
C GLU A 208 5.51 9.74 10.96
N GLU A 209 6.57 9.90 10.17
CA GLU A 209 6.50 10.63 8.89
C GLU A 209 5.52 9.98 7.90
N SER A 210 5.44 8.64 7.91
CA SER A 210 4.52 7.91 7.04
C SER A 210 3.04 8.14 7.40
N ASN A 211 2.72 8.57 8.62
CA ASN A 211 1.36 8.96 9.04
C ASN A 211 0.95 10.35 8.50
N MET A 212 1.30 10.63 7.24
CA MET A 212 1.04 11.89 6.56
C MET A 212 -0.44 12.06 6.20
N LYS A 213 -0.89 13.31 6.18
CA LYS A 213 -2.25 13.68 5.78
C LYS A 213 -2.30 14.00 4.30
N LEU A 214 -3.19 13.35 3.54
CA LEU A 214 -3.48 13.74 2.16
C LEU A 214 -4.10 15.14 2.13
N THR A 215 -3.30 16.14 1.79
CA THR A 215 -3.68 17.55 1.80
C THR A 215 -3.65 18.15 0.41
N TYR A 216 -2.58 17.90 -0.34
CA TYR A 216 -2.35 18.42 -1.69
C TYR A 216 -2.32 17.29 -2.73
N LYS A 217 -2.23 17.65 -4.01
CA LYS A 217 -2.20 16.67 -5.10
C LYS A 217 -0.90 15.90 -5.11
N GLU A 218 0.18 16.58 -4.78
CA GLU A 218 1.54 16.07 -4.72
C GLU A 218 1.67 14.96 -3.66
N ASP A 219 0.90 15.04 -2.58
CA ASP A 219 0.86 14.02 -1.52
C ASP A 219 0.41 12.64 -2.04
N THR A 220 -0.37 12.58 -3.12
CA THR A 220 -0.82 11.30 -3.69
C THR A 220 0.35 10.46 -4.19
N TYR A 221 1.38 11.10 -4.76
CA TYR A 221 2.59 10.41 -5.22
C TYR A 221 3.42 9.89 -4.05
N LEU A 222 3.49 10.67 -2.96
CA LEU A 222 4.19 10.26 -1.73
C LEU A 222 3.47 9.09 -1.07
N LEU A 223 2.15 9.15 -0.95
CA LEU A 223 1.34 8.07 -0.39
C LEU A 223 1.51 6.77 -1.17
N ASP A 224 1.42 6.81 -2.49
CA ASP A 224 1.62 5.61 -3.33
C ASP A 224 2.99 4.97 -3.08
N LYS A 225 4.05 5.78 -2.94
CA LYS A 225 5.39 5.31 -2.61
C LYS A 225 5.49 4.76 -1.19
N PHE A 226 4.89 5.40 -0.20
CA PHE A 226 4.87 4.86 1.16
C PHE A 226 4.11 3.53 1.26
N PHE A 227 3.01 3.36 0.51
CA PHE A 227 2.32 2.07 0.42
C PHE A 227 3.20 0.98 -0.19
N GLN A 228 3.95 1.31 -1.25
CA GLN A 228 4.91 0.37 -1.86
C GLN A 228 6.00 -0.03 -0.86
N LEU A 229 6.56 0.93 -0.11
CA LEU A 229 7.60 0.68 0.88
C LEU A 229 7.10 -0.18 2.06
N ARG A 230 5.96 0.15 2.66
CA ARG A 230 5.40 -0.65 3.77
C ARG A 230 5.10 -2.10 3.37
N LYS A 231 4.60 -2.33 2.16
CA LYS A 231 4.34 -3.69 1.69
C LYS A 231 5.63 -4.48 1.47
N SER A 232 6.72 -3.82 1.06
CA SER A 232 8.04 -4.48 1.01
C SER A 232 8.52 -4.96 2.38
N GLU A 233 8.18 -4.24 3.45
CA GLU A 233 8.54 -4.58 4.84
C GLU A 233 7.61 -5.66 5.43
N LEU A 234 6.32 -5.67 5.06
CA LEU A 234 5.38 -6.73 5.45
C LEU A 234 5.67 -8.10 4.81
N ASN A 235 6.50 -8.12 3.76
CA ASN A 235 6.94 -9.36 3.14
C ASN A 235 7.89 -10.18 4.02
N HIS A 236 8.05 -9.95 5.33
CA HIS A 236 8.85 -10.80 6.22
C HIS A 236 8.04 -11.87 6.96
N GLU A 237 6.72 -11.96 6.75
CA GLU A 237 5.88 -13.02 7.31
C GLU A 237 6.28 -14.42 6.76
N PRO A 238 6.34 -15.45 7.62
CA PRO A 238 6.70 -16.80 7.19
C PRO A 238 5.62 -17.40 6.27
N ILE A 239 6.05 -17.97 5.14
CA ILE A 239 5.19 -18.69 4.20
C ILE A 239 4.69 -19.98 4.87
N GLN A 240 3.38 -20.10 5.11
CA GLN A 240 2.75 -21.35 5.55
C GLN A 240 2.91 -22.43 4.47
N GLU A 241 3.46 -23.59 4.82
CA GLU A 241 3.78 -24.66 3.86
C GLU A 241 2.55 -25.16 3.09
N GLU A 242 1.38 -25.13 3.73
CA GLU A 242 0.12 -25.56 3.14
C GLU A 242 -0.36 -24.67 1.97
N THR A 243 0.16 -23.45 1.85
CA THR A 243 -0.31 -22.45 0.88
C THR A 243 -0.19 -22.95 -0.57
N PHE A 244 0.87 -23.69 -0.88
CA PHE A 244 1.20 -24.12 -2.25
C PHE A 244 0.87 -25.59 -2.53
N ARG A 245 0.44 -26.33 -1.52
CA ARG A 245 0.16 -27.76 -1.66
C ARG A 245 -0.96 -27.98 -2.69
N ASP A 246 -0.70 -28.86 -3.66
CA ASP A 246 -1.62 -29.21 -4.76
C ASP A 246 -1.99 -28.06 -5.70
N LYS A 247 -1.34 -26.89 -5.57
CA LYS A 247 -1.49 -25.76 -6.47
C LYS A 247 -0.68 -25.98 -7.73
N VAL A 248 -1.19 -25.52 -8.87
CA VAL A 248 -0.52 -25.65 -10.17
C VAL A 248 0.08 -24.33 -10.59
N ALA A 249 1.39 -24.32 -10.84
CA ALA A 249 2.15 -23.16 -11.26
C ALA A 249 2.76 -23.35 -12.65
N VAL A 250 2.60 -22.35 -13.50
CA VAL A 250 3.28 -22.26 -14.81
C VAL A 250 4.33 -21.16 -14.75
N ILE A 251 5.58 -21.50 -15.10
CA ILE A 251 6.70 -20.55 -15.05
C ILE A 251 7.33 -20.39 -16.44
N PHE A 252 7.09 -19.25 -17.07
CA PHE A 252 7.81 -18.83 -18.26
C PHE A 252 9.16 -18.24 -17.87
N GLY A 253 10.25 -18.72 -18.47
CA GLY A 253 11.62 -18.39 -18.07
C GLY A 253 12.16 -19.25 -16.91
N GLY A 254 11.58 -20.43 -16.67
CA GLY A 254 11.93 -21.33 -15.56
C GLY A 254 13.23 -22.13 -15.69
N SER A 255 14.08 -21.85 -16.69
CA SER A 255 15.27 -22.68 -17.00
C SER A 255 16.54 -22.34 -16.23
N TYR A 256 16.64 -21.12 -15.70
CA TYR A 256 17.79 -20.68 -14.91
C TYR A 256 17.42 -19.43 -14.07
N GLY A 257 18.35 -19.03 -13.19
CA GLY A 257 18.24 -17.78 -12.42
C GLY A 257 16.98 -17.76 -11.55
N ILE A 258 16.30 -16.61 -11.51
CA ILE A 258 15.13 -16.40 -10.64
C ILE A 258 14.01 -17.41 -10.96
N GLY A 259 13.74 -17.67 -12.25
CA GLY A 259 12.66 -18.59 -12.63
C GLY A 259 12.89 -20.02 -12.19
N ALA A 260 14.14 -20.50 -12.26
CA ALA A 260 14.49 -21.84 -11.79
C ALA A 260 14.41 -21.95 -10.26
N GLU A 261 14.87 -20.93 -9.52
CA GLU A 261 14.75 -20.91 -8.06
C GLU A 261 13.29 -20.84 -7.61
N THR A 262 12.45 -20.02 -8.26
CA THR A 262 11.00 -19.99 -8.00
C THR A 262 10.36 -21.35 -8.25
N ALA A 263 10.77 -22.05 -9.31
CA ALA A 263 10.27 -23.39 -9.62
C ALA A 263 10.63 -24.39 -8.52
N ARG A 264 11.91 -24.42 -8.14
CA ARG A 264 12.44 -25.30 -7.09
C ARG A 264 11.71 -25.09 -5.77
N MET A 265 11.58 -23.85 -5.31
CA MET A 265 10.92 -23.54 -4.03
C MET A 265 9.43 -23.89 -4.03
N LEU A 266 8.71 -23.65 -5.13
CA LEU A 266 7.30 -24.04 -5.24
C LEU A 266 7.14 -25.57 -5.19
N GLN A 267 8.04 -26.32 -5.84
CA GLN A 267 8.05 -27.79 -5.78
C GLN A 267 8.34 -28.31 -4.38
N GLU A 268 9.32 -27.73 -3.68
CA GLU A 268 9.65 -28.07 -2.29
C GLU A 268 8.46 -27.84 -1.34
N LYS A 269 7.60 -26.86 -1.63
CA LYS A 269 6.36 -26.58 -0.88
C LYS A 269 5.14 -27.35 -1.41
N GLY A 270 5.34 -28.40 -2.21
CA GLY A 270 4.27 -29.30 -2.67
C GLY A 270 3.43 -28.76 -3.84
N GLY A 271 3.89 -27.71 -4.52
CA GLY A 271 3.29 -27.20 -5.74
C GLY A 271 3.65 -28.04 -6.96
N LYS A 272 2.70 -28.17 -7.89
CA LYS A 272 2.92 -28.80 -9.21
C LYS A 272 3.39 -27.75 -10.20
N VAL A 273 4.67 -27.79 -10.57
CA VAL A 273 5.31 -26.73 -11.35
C VAL A 273 5.65 -27.19 -12.77
N TYR A 274 5.30 -26.34 -13.75
CA TYR A 274 5.58 -26.53 -15.17
C TYR A 274 6.38 -25.37 -15.74
N CYS A 275 7.61 -25.64 -16.17
CA CYS A 275 8.52 -24.61 -16.68
C CYS A 275 8.54 -24.58 -18.22
N PHE A 276 8.50 -23.38 -18.78
CA PHE A 276 8.59 -23.14 -20.23
C PHE A 276 9.68 -22.11 -20.53
N SER A 277 10.55 -22.42 -21.50
CA SER A 277 11.55 -21.48 -21.99
C SER A 277 12.07 -21.90 -23.36
N ARG A 278 12.70 -20.96 -24.07
CA ARG A 278 13.36 -21.23 -25.36
C ARG A 278 14.40 -22.34 -25.29
N SER A 279 15.11 -22.47 -24.16
CA SER A 279 16.16 -23.46 -23.97
C SER A 279 15.68 -24.80 -23.43
N LEU A 280 14.52 -24.86 -22.76
CA LEU A 280 13.96 -26.12 -22.24
C LEU A 280 13.05 -26.82 -23.25
N ASN A 281 12.13 -26.08 -23.87
CA ASN A 281 11.07 -26.63 -24.70
C ASN A 281 10.69 -25.70 -25.86
N HIS A 282 11.59 -24.79 -26.24
CA HIS A 282 11.43 -23.88 -27.38
C HIS A 282 10.23 -22.92 -27.27
N THR A 283 9.62 -22.78 -26.10
CA THR A 283 8.55 -21.81 -25.88
C THR A 283 9.11 -20.40 -25.78
N ASP A 284 8.71 -19.54 -26.72
CA ASP A 284 9.01 -18.10 -26.72
C ASP A 284 7.76 -17.30 -26.32
N VAL A 285 7.84 -16.52 -25.26
CA VAL A 285 6.74 -15.67 -24.80
C VAL A 285 6.37 -14.60 -25.83
N GLY A 286 7.32 -14.19 -26.67
CA GLY A 286 7.07 -13.30 -27.80
C GLY A 286 6.11 -13.89 -28.84
N ASN A 287 5.93 -15.21 -28.87
CA ASN A 287 4.95 -15.89 -29.72
C ASN A 287 3.70 -16.24 -28.91
N ARG A 288 2.60 -15.52 -29.15
CA ARG A 288 1.31 -15.73 -28.47
C ARG A 288 0.79 -17.17 -28.59
N GLN A 289 0.95 -17.80 -29.76
CA GLN A 289 0.49 -19.17 -29.98
C GLN A 289 1.27 -20.17 -29.12
N ALA A 290 2.59 -19.98 -28.98
CA ALA A 290 3.42 -20.83 -28.12
C ALA A 290 3.05 -20.69 -26.63
N VAL A 291 2.71 -19.48 -26.18
CA VAL A 291 2.19 -19.23 -24.81
C VAL A 291 0.87 -19.95 -24.58
N LYS A 292 -0.05 -19.85 -25.56
CA LYS A 292 -1.35 -20.52 -25.51
C LYS A 292 -1.19 -22.04 -25.40
N GLU A 293 -0.40 -22.64 -26.28
CA GLU A 293 -0.13 -24.10 -26.27
C GLU A 293 0.49 -24.58 -24.97
N ALA A 294 1.42 -23.80 -24.40
CA ALA A 294 2.03 -24.10 -23.11
C ALA A 294 0.99 -24.16 -21.99
N LEU A 295 0.13 -23.14 -21.87
CA LEU A 295 -0.91 -23.08 -20.84
C LEU A 295 -1.98 -24.16 -21.06
N GLU A 296 -2.42 -24.37 -22.31
CA GLU A 296 -3.38 -25.42 -22.67
C GLU A 296 -2.85 -26.81 -22.28
N SER A 297 -1.57 -27.09 -22.54
CA SER A 297 -0.97 -28.40 -22.20
C SER A 297 -0.99 -28.68 -20.68
N VAL A 298 -0.72 -27.66 -19.86
CA VAL A 298 -0.77 -27.79 -18.39
C VAL A 298 -2.20 -27.95 -17.91
N TYR A 299 -3.12 -27.12 -18.42
CA TYR A 299 -4.53 -27.20 -18.05
C TYR A 299 -5.15 -28.54 -18.49
N GLN A 300 -4.79 -29.08 -19.65
CA GLN A 300 -5.27 -30.40 -20.08
C GLN A 300 -4.88 -31.50 -19.08
N LYS A 301 -3.66 -31.43 -18.52
CA LYS A 301 -3.12 -32.40 -17.57
C LYS A 301 -3.66 -32.23 -16.15
N GLU A 302 -3.71 -31.00 -15.64
CA GLU A 302 -4.03 -30.73 -14.23
C GLU A 302 -5.46 -30.23 -14.00
N LYS A 303 -6.16 -29.80 -15.06
CA LYS A 303 -7.50 -29.19 -15.03
C LYS A 303 -7.60 -27.92 -14.16
N ARG A 304 -6.46 -27.28 -13.90
CA ARG A 304 -6.36 -26.04 -13.10
C ARG A 304 -5.01 -25.36 -13.34
N ILE A 305 -4.99 -24.04 -13.20
CA ILE A 305 -3.77 -23.24 -13.08
C ILE A 305 -4.03 -22.19 -11.99
N ASP A 306 -3.29 -22.24 -10.89
CA ASP A 306 -3.42 -21.31 -9.77
C ASP A 306 -2.45 -20.14 -9.89
N PHE A 307 -1.26 -20.39 -10.45
CA PHE A 307 -0.19 -19.41 -10.53
C PHE A 307 0.43 -19.39 -11.92
N VAL A 308 0.66 -18.19 -12.45
CA VAL A 308 1.48 -17.98 -13.64
C VAL A 308 2.58 -16.98 -13.29
N VAL A 309 3.83 -17.33 -13.57
CA VAL A 309 5.00 -16.48 -13.31
C VAL A 309 5.76 -16.32 -14.62
N ASN A 310 6.03 -15.08 -15.03
CA ASN A 310 6.82 -14.80 -16.23
C ASN A 310 8.11 -14.05 -15.87
N THR A 311 9.20 -14.79 -15.76
CA THR A 311 10.56 -14.26 -15.59
C THR A 311 11.27 -14.04 -16.93
N ALA A 312 10.65 -14.44 -18.05
CA ALA A 312 11.27 -14.32 -19.36
C ALA A 312 11.55 -12.84 -19.69
N GLY A 313 12.77 -12.59 -20.16
CA GLY A 313 13.21 -11.27 -20.56
C GLY A 313 14.62 -11.32 -21.11
N VAL A 314 15.00 -10.27 -21.83
CA VAL A 314 16.33 -10.08 -22.40
C VAL A 314 16.86 -8.71 -22.03
N LEU A 315 18.17 -8.65 -21.80
CA LEU A 315 18.91 -7.43 -21.55
C LEU A 315 19.99 -7.30 -22.62
N ASN A 316 19.94 -6.20 -23.37
CA ASN A 316 20.97 -5.80 -24.32
C ASN A 316 21.59 -4.49 -23.82
N LYS A 317 22.84 -4.55 -23.34
CA LYS A 317 23.57 -3.39 -22.83
C LYS A 317 24.39 -2.72 -23.94
N GLU A 318 23.86 -1.69 -24.58
CA GLU A 318 24.52 -1.00 -25.69
C GLU A 318 24.00 0.45 -25.85
N PRO A 319 24.80 1.41 -26.37
CA PRO A 319 24.27 2.69 -26.81
C PRO A 319 23.15 2.52 -27.84
N LEU A 320 22.07 3.30 -27.72
CA LEU A 320 20.92 3.22 -28.64
C LEU A 320 21.33 3.42 -30.10
N ILE A 321 22.28 4.33 -30.36
CA ILE A 321 22.77 4.63 -31.71
C ILE A 321 23.51 3.45 -32.38
N SER A 322 23.96 2.47 -31.59
CA SER A 322 24.66 1.27 -32.05
C SER A 322 23.76 0.03 -32.06
N THR A 323 22.58 0.11 -31.44
CA THR A 323 21.65 -1.03 -31.35
C THR A 323 20.89 -1.20 -32.68
N SER A 324 20.93 -2.40 -33.27
CA SER A 324 20.17 -2.69 -34.49
C SER A 324 18.65 -2.65 -34.25
N TYR A 325 17.88 -2.29 -35.27
CA TYR A 325 16.42 -2.19 -35.14
C TYR A 325 15.79 -3.55 -34.82
N GLU A 326 16.32 -4.64 -35.38
CA GLU A 326 15.90 -6.02 -35.12
C GLU A 326 16.12 -6.40 -33.65
N THR A 327 17.25 -5.96 -33.07
CA THR A 327 17.55 -6.17 -31.65
C THR A 327 16.56 -5.39 -30.77
N ILE A 328 16.24 -4.15 -31.14
CA ILE A 328 15.21 -3.34 -30.45
C ILE A 328 13.85 -4.05 -30.51
N GLN A 329 13.42 -4.49 -31.70
CA GLN A 329 12.15 -5.19 -31.87
C GLN A 329 12.10 -6.50 -31.08
N SER A 330 13.17 -7.30 -31.12
CA SER A 330 13.27 -8.56 -30.37
C SER A 330 13.19 -8.33 -28.85
N ALA A 331 13.83 -7.29 -28.34
CA ALA A 331 13.77 -6.92 -26.93
C ALA A 331 12.35 -6.47 -26.52
N VAL A 332 11.69 -5.64 -27.33
CA VAL A 332 10.29 -5.23 -27.08
C VAL A 332 9.34 -6.41 -27.16
N GLN A 333 9.54 -7.28 -28.16
CA GLN A 333 8.72 -8.47 -28.39
C GLN A 333 8.82 -9.45 -27.21
N THR A 334 10.04 -9.70 -26.72
CA THR A 334 10.25 -10.61 -25.59
C THR A 334 9.79 -9.99 -24.27
N ASN A 335 10.22 -8.77 -23.96
CA ASN A 335 10.01 -8.18 -22.65
C ASN A 335 8.56 -7.70 -22.45
N TYR A 336 8.03 -6.92 -23.39
CA TYR A 336 6.73 -6.28 -23.25
C TYR A 336 5.61 -7.08 -23.92
N MET A 337 5.72 -7.37 -25.22
CA MET A 337 4.67 -8.16 -25.90
C MET A 337 4.56 -9.56 -25.30
N GLY A 338 5.67 -10.17 -24.88
CA GLY A 338 5.64 -11.44 -24.16
C GLY A 338 4.88 -11.38 -22.84
N THR A 339 5.00 -10.29 -22.09
CA THR A 339 4.20 -10.02 -20.88
C THR A 339 2.71 -9.91 -21.22
N VAL A 340 2.37 -9.16 -22.27
CA VAL A 340 0.98 -9.00 -22.74
C VAL A 340 0.39 -10.35 -23.18
N ASN A 341 1.14 -11.13 -23.97
CA ASN A 341 0.72 -12.45 -24.43
C ASN A 341 0.43 -13.39 -23.26
N VAL A 342 1.34 -13.46 -22.27
CA VAL A 342 1.15 -14.28 -21.07
C VAL A 342 -0.10 -13.85 -20.31
N ALA A 343 -0.34 -12.55 -20.12
CA ALA A 343 -1.53 -12.07 -19.44
C ALA A 343 -2.82 -12.47 -20.18
N LEU A 344 -2.89 -12.22 -21.50
CA LEU A 344 -4.06 -12.54 -22.32
C LEU A 344 -4.40 -14.04 -22.27
N GLU A 345 -3.40 -14.90 -22.42
CA GLU A 345 -3.62 -16.35 -22.47
C GLU A 345 -3.80 -16.97 -21.06
N ALA A 346 -3.28 -16.36 -20.00
CA ALA A 346 -3.46 -16.85 -18.63
C ALA A 346 -4.84 -16.53 -18.05
N PHE A 347 -5.47 -15.43 -18.48
CA PHE A 347 -6.75 -14.94 -17.94
C PHE A 347 -7.85 -16.01 -17.77
N PRO A 348 -8.21 -16.82 -18.79
CA PRO A 348 -9.30 -17.79 -18.64
C PRO A 348 -9.05 -18.77 -17.49
N TYR A 349 -7.81 -19.25 -17.33
CA TYR A 349 -7.45 -20.23 -16.30
C TYR A 349 -7.37 -19.61 -14.91
N LEU A 350 -6.78 -18.41 -14.79
CA LEU A 350 -6.66 -17.72 -13.51
C LEU A 350 -8.03 -17.24 -13.00
N LYS A 351 -8.96 -16.91 -13.91
CA LYS A 351 -10.35 -16.57 -13.54
C LYS A 351 -11.05 -17.73 -12.85
N GLU A 352 -10.83 -18.97 -13.28
CA GLU A 352 -11.44 -20.16 -12.66
C GLU A 352 -10.94 -20.38 -11.23
N THR A 353 -9.65 -20.13 -11.00
CA THR A 353 -9.01 -20.40 -9.70
C THR A 353 -8.94 -19.20 -8.77
N LYS A 354 -9.33 -18.01 -9.24
CA LYS A 354 -9.00 -16.72 -8.58
C LYS A 354 -7.50 -16.63 -8.31
N GLY A 355 -6.73 -17.06 -9.31
CA GLY A 355 -5.30 -17.30 -9.22
C GLY A 355 -4.47 -16.02 -9.28
N GLN A 356 -3.15 -16.21 -9.35
CA GLN A 356 -2.20 -15.10 -9.38
C GLN A 356 -1.29 -15.10 -10.60
N LEU A 357 -0.96 -13.88 -11.06
CA LEU A 357 -0.03 -13.63 -12.16
C LEU A 357 1.11 -12.72 -11.70
N ILE A 358 2.35 -13.18 -11.87
CA ILE A 358 3.54 -12.42 -11.48
C ILE A 358 4.40 -12.09 -12.69
N PHE A 359 4.71 -10.81 -12.82
CA PHE A 359 5.69 -10.28 -13.77
C PHE A 359 6.91 -9.71 -13.07
N PHE A 360 7.96 -9.44 -13.85
CA PHE A 360 9.22 -8.90 -13.33
C PHE A 360 9.56 -7.58 -14.01
N THR A 361 9.76 -6.55 -13.20
CA THR A 361 10.33 -5.27 -13.63
C THR A 361 11.84 -5.23 -13.32
N SER A 362 12.42 -4.05 -13.16
CA SER A 362 13.84 -3.83 -12.87
C SER A 362 14.01 -2.53 -12.10
N SER A 363 14.98 -2.44 -11.20
CA SER A 363 15.35 -1.19 -10.52
C SER A 363 15.64 0.02 -11.45
N SER A 364 15.72 -0.19 -12.77
CA SER A 364 15.80 0.86 -13.79
C SER A 364 14.44 1.37 -14.29
N TYR A 365 13.31 0.86 -13.82
CA TYR A 365 11.96 1.25 -14.29
C TYR A 365 11.59 2.68 -13.89
N THR A 366 12.04 3.14 -12.72
CA THR A 366 11.77 4.50 -12.21
C THR A 366 12.72 5.55 -12.80
N ARG A 367 13.92 5.12 -13.19
CA ARG A 367 14.95 5.99 -13.75
C ARG A 367 15.76 5.23 -14.79
N GLY A 368 15.62 5.63 -16.05
CA GLY A 368 16.39 5.09 -17.16
C GLY A 368 17.89 5.21 -16.91
N ARG A 369 18.64 4.19 -17.33
CA ARG A 369 20.10 4.14 -17.23
C ARG A 369 20.71 4.17 -18.63
N ALA A 370 21.83 4.87 -18.78
CA ALA A 370 22.60 4.85 -20.03
C ALA A 370 22.93 3.40 -20.42
N PHE A 371 22.86 3.10 -21.71
CA PHE A 371 23.09 1.78 -22.32
C PHE A 371 21.99 0.72 -22.11
N TYR A 372 20.86 1.04 -21.49
CA TYR A 372 19.74 0.11 -21.30
C TYR A 372 18.39 0.78 -21.59
N SER A 373 18.35 1.69 -22.57
CA SER A 373 17.16 2.50 -22.86
C SER A 373 15.94 1.62 -23.15
N ILE A 374 16.07 0.64 -24.04
CA ILE A 374 14.99 -0.29 -24.42
C ILE A 374 14.60 -1.22 -23.28
N TYR A 375 15.59 -1.74 -22.54
CA TYR A 375 15.29 -2.58 -21.39
C TYR A 375 14.54 -1.80 -20.30
N SER A 376 15.01 -0.61 -19.96
CA SER A 376 14.39 0.22 -18.91
C SER A 376 12.99 0.66 -19.30
N SER A 377 12.77 1.04 -20.57
CA SER A 377 11.44 1.43 -21.07
C SER A 377 10.46 0.25 -21.07
N THR A 378 10.88 -0.94 -21.49
CA THR A 378 10.02 -2.14 -21.44
C THR A 378 9.69 -2.53 -20.00
N LYS A 379 10.64 -2.46 -19.07
CA LYS A 379 10.39 -2.72 -17.64
C LYS A 379 9.48 -1.67 -16.98
N ALA A 380 9.55 -0.41 -17.41
CA ALA A 380 8.61 0.63 -16.99
C ALA A 380 7.19 0.39 -17.55
N ALA A 381 7.08 -0.02 -18.81
CA ALA A 381 5.80 -0.33 -19.44
C ALA A 381 5.07 -1.49 -18.72
N ILE A 382 5.82 -2.52 -18.30
CA ILE A 382 5.26 -3.64 -17.53
C ILE A 382 4.60 -3.17 -16.23
N VAL A 383 5.20 -2.21 -15.50
CA VAL A 383 4.63 -1.72 -14.23
C VAL A 383 3.26 -1.07 -14.45
N ASN A 384 3.18 -0.16 -15.43
CA ASN A 384 1.92 0.52 -15.72
C ASN A 384 0.86 -0.46 -16.24
N PHE A 385 1.26 -1.40 -17.11
CA PHE A 385 0.42 -2.49 -17.59
C PHE A 385 -0.16 -3.32 -16.44
N VAL A 386 0.67 -3.78 -15.50
CA VAL A 386 0.23 -4.54 -14.32
C VAL A 386 -0.77 -3.76 -13.46
N GLN A 387 -0.50 -2.48 -13.22
CA GLN A 387 -1.38 -1.63 -12.41
C GLN A 387 -2.76 -1.42 -13.06
N ALA A 388 -2.81 -1.26 -14.38
CA ALA A 388 -4.06 -1.13 -15.12
C ALA A 388 -4.86 -2.44 -15.10
N ILE A 389 -4.22 -3.55 -15.48
CA ILE A 389 -4.85 -4.87 -15.55
C ILE A 389 -5.33 -5.34 -14.17
N ALA A 390 -4.61 -5.01 -13.09
CA ALA A 390 -5.07 -5.30 -11.73
C ALA A 390 -6.44 -4.69 -11.41
N GLN A 391 -6.72 -3.47 -11.88
CA GLN A 391 -8.01 -2.82 -11.69
C GLN A 391 -9.08 -3.45 -12.58
N GLU A 392 -8.74 -3.77 -13.83
CA GLU A 392 -9.66 -4.47 -14.74
C GLU A 392 -10.07 -5.84 -14.19
N TRP A 393 -9.13 -6.56 -13.56
CA TRP A 393 -9.33 -7.93 -13.12
C TRP A 393 -9.78 -8.09 -11.67
N GLU A 394 -9.91 -6.99 -10.92
CA GLU A 394 -10.38 -6.97 -9.52
C GLU A 394 -11.70 -7.72 -9.37
N SER A 395 -12.66 -7.48 -10.27
CA SER A 395 -13.99 -8.13 -10.24
C SER A 395 -13.97 -9.64 -10.50
N PHE A 396 -12.90 -10.17 -11.08
CA PHE A 396 -12.72 -11.61 -11.32
C PHE A 396 -11.95 -12.29 -10.18
N GLY A 397 -11.46 -11.53 -9.20
CA GLY A 397 -10.65 -12.05 -8.10
C GLY A 397 -9.27 -12.54 -8.53
N ILE A 398 -8.74 -12.06 -9.66
CA ILE A 398 -7.39 -12.39 -10.12
C ILE A 398 -6.42 -11.36 -9.55
N HIS A 399 -5.35 -11.83 -8.92
CA HIS A 399 -4.30 -10.97 -8.40
C HIS A 399 -3.12 -10.90 -9.36
N ILE A 400 -2.63 -9.71 -9.66
CA ILE A 400 -1.50 -9.52 -10.59
C ILE A 400 -0.50 -8.53 -9.99
N ASN A 401 0.78 -8.89 -9.94
CA ASN A 401 1.82 -8.04 -9.34
C ASN A 401 3.13 -8.06 -10.15
N CYS A 402 4.00 -7.09 -9.84
CA CYS A 402 5.36 -6.99 -10.35
C CYS A 402 6.38 -7.22 -9.24
N ILE A 403 7.37 -8.08 -9.46
CA ILE A 403 8.58 -8.12 -8.63
C ILE A 403 9.61 -7.16 -9.21
N ASN A 404 10.15 -6.27 -8.37
CA ASN A 404 11.21 -5.33 -8.69
C ASN A 404 12.51 -5.68 -7.96
N PRO A 405 13.33 -6.58 -8.53
CA PRO A 405 14.61 -6.91 -7.93
C PRO A 405 15.64 -5.81 -8.13
N GLU A 406 16.47 -5.59 -7.11
CA GLU A 406 17.77 -4.94 -7.28
C GLU A 406 18.72 -5.81 -8.15
N ARG A 407 19.97 -5.38 -8.25
CA ARG A 407 21.01 -6.11 -9.00
C ARG A 407 21.12 -7.54 -8.48
N THR A 408 20.68 -8.51 -9.29
CA THR A 408 20.58 -9.92 -8.89
C THR A 408 21.56 -10.78 -9.70
N LYS A 409 22.31 -11.63 -9.00
CA LYS A 409 23.26 -12.58 -9.61
C LYS A 409 22.48 -13.62 -10.42
N THR A 410 22.52 -13.46 -11.74
CA THR A 410 21.86 -14.34 -12.71
C THR A 410 22.73 -14.51 -13.95
N PRO A 411 22.58 -15.60 -14.73
CA PRO A 411 23.32 -15.77 -15.99
C PRO A 411 23.17 -14.57 -16.95
N MET A 412 21.98 -13.97 -17.06
CA MET A 412 21.73 -12.78 -17.87
C MET A 412 22.58 -11.58 -17.42
N ARG A 413 22.72 -11.39 -16.11
CA ARG A 413 23.54 -10.31 -15.54
C ARG A 413 25.02 -10.56 -15.78
N VAL A 414 25.50 -11.78 -15.52
CA VAL A 414 26.90 -12.15 -15.76
C VAL A 414 27.27 -11.95 -17.23
N HIS A 415 26.38 -12.29 -18.16
CA HIS A 415 26.60 -12.07 -19.58
C HIS A 415 26.75 -10.58 -19.96
N ASN A 416 25.98 -9.68 -19.34
CA ASN A 416 25.96 -8.25 -19.68
C ASN A 416 26.99 -7.40 -18.90
N PHE A 417 27.42 -7.86 -17.72
CA PHE A 417 28.26 -7.08 -16.79
C PHE A 417 29.56 -7.78 -16.41
N GLY A 418 29.74 -9.05 -16.76
CA GLY A 418 30.85 -9.88 -16.26
C GLY A 418 30.60 -10.40 -14.85
N ILE A 419 31.67 -10.88 -14.21
CA ILE A 419 31.64 -11.34 -12.82
C ILE A 419 31.78 -10.12 -11.90
N GLU A 420 30.78 -9.91 -11.05
CA GLU A 420 30.78 -8.87 -10.01
C GLU A 420 30.97 -9.51 -8.63
N PRO A 421 31.46 -8.77 -7.61
CA PRO A 421 31.64 -9.28 -6.26
C PRO A 421 30.32 -9.79 -5.67
N GLU A 422 30.35 -10.94 -4.98
CA GLU A 422 29.13 -11.63 -4.52
C GLU A 422 28.33 -10.80 -3.52
N ASP A 423 29.02 -10.08 -2.64
CA ASP A 423 28.44 -9.19 -1.64
C ASP A 423 27.75 -7.97 -2.26
N THR A 424 27.91 -7.72 -3.57
CA THR A 424 27.28 -6.58 -4.24
C THR A 424 25.89 -6.88 -4.82
N LEU A 425 25.52 -8.16 -4.93
CA LEU A 425 24.33 -8.63 -5.64
C LEU A 425 23.34 -9.38 -4.74
N LEU A 426 22.05 -9.30 -5.07
CA LEU A 426 21.05 -10.23 -4.55
C LEU A 426 21.27 -11.64 -5.11
N SER A 427 20.95 -12.66 -4.33
CA SER A 427 20.80 -14.02 -4.84
C SER A 427 19.49 -14.17 -5.60
N ALA A 428 19.47 -15.06 -6.61
CA ALA A 428 18.22 -15.44 -7.29
C ALA A 428 17.22 -16.06 -6.30
N GLU A 429 17.73 -16.77 -5.30
CA GLU A 429 16.97 -17.36 -4.19
C GLU A 429 16.16 -16.31 -3.42
N LYS A 430 16.77 -15.20 -3.02
CA LYS A 430 16.08 -14.12 -2.29
C LYS A 430 14.95 -13.48 -3.10
N VAL A 431 15.12 -13.39 -4.42
CA VAL A 431 14.07 -12.89 -5.32
C VAL A 431 12.96 -13.93 -5.50
N ALA A 432 13.30 -15.21 -5.59
CA ALA A 432 12.34 -16.30 -5.64
C ALA A 432 11.50 -16.36 -4.34
N GLU A 433 12.12 -16.19 -3.18
CA GLU A 433 11.42 -16.13 -1.89
C GLU A 433 10.38 -15.00 -1.88
N ALA A 434 10.76 -13.79 -2.27
CA ALA A 434 9.82 -12.67 -2.39
C ALA A 434 8.69 -12.96 -3.40
N THR A 435 9.00 -13.69 -4.48
CA THR A 435 8.00 -14.14 -5.47
C THR A 435 6.98 -15.06 -4.83
N LEU A 436 7.42 -16.07 -4.06
CA LEU A 436 6.50 -16.97 -3.35
C LEU A 436 5.67 -16.22 -2.30
N ARG A 437 6.28 -15.33 -1.52
CA ARG A 437 5.54 -14.50 -0.54
C ARG A 437 4.44 -13.68 -1.23
N THR A 438 4.73 -13.15 -2.41
CA THR A 438 3.72 -12.43 -3.21
C THR A 438 2.61 -13.37 -3.67
N LEU A 439 2.94 -14.58 -4.17
CA LEU A 439 1.97 -15.61 -4.56
C LEU A 439 1.08 -16.09 -3.40
N ALA A 440 1.53 -15.95 -2.16
CA ALA A 440 0.79 -16.29 -0.94
C ALA A 440 -0.09 -15.13 -0.41
N SER A 441 0.09 -13.91 -0.92
CA SER A 441 -0.60 -12.70 -0.44
C SER A 441 -1.92 -12.44 -1.19
N ASP A 442 -2.71 -11.49 -0.70
CA ASP A 442 -3.90 -10.94 -1.40
C ASP A 442 -3.58 -9.65 -2.18
N TYR A 443 -2.29 -9.37 -2.42
CA TYR A 443 -1.87 -8.15 -3.10
C TYR A 443 -2.25 -8.19 -4.57
N THR A 444 -2.64 -7.03 -5.12
CA THR A 444 -2.84 -6.86 -6.56
C THR A 444 -2.45 -5.45 -7.00
N GLY A 445 -1.93 -5.32 -8.22
CA GLY A 445 -1.44 -4.07 -8.81
C GLY A 445 -0.16 -3.52 -8.16
N GLN A 446 0.58 -4.33 -7.42
CA GLN A 446 1.72 -3.85 -6.64
C GLN A 446 3.05 -4.03 -7.37
N VAL A 447 4.01 -3.15 -7.04
CA VAL A 447 5.42 -3.31 -7.35
C VAL A 447 6.14 -3.69 -6.06
N ILE A 448 6.62 -4.93 -5.99
CA ILE A 448 7.27 -5.51 -4.82
C ILE A 448 8.77 -5.33 -4.94
N ASP A 449 9.32 -4.35 -4.23
CA ASP A 449 10.76 -4.13 -4.18
C ASP A 449 11.47 -5.26 -3.42
N VAL A 450 12.47 -5.85 -4.05
CA VAL A 450 13.39 -6.81 -3.40
C VAL A 450 14.75 -6.14 -3.32
N LYS A 451 15.14 -5.77 -2.10
CA LYS A 451 16.38 -5.04 -1.82
C LYS A 451 17.33 -5.91 -1.01
N ARG A 452 18.63 -5.62 -1.10
CA ARG A 452 19.59 -6.17 -0.15
C ARG A 452 19.28 -5.64 1.25
N GLU A 453 19.41 -6.50 2.25
CA GLU A 453 19.49 -6.05 3.64
C GLU A 453 20.81 -5.28 3.78
N THR A 454 20.71 -3.99 4.09
CA THR A 454 21.86 -3.22 4.56
C THR A 454 22.18 -3.68 5.97
N LEU A 455 23.36 -4.28 6.16
CA LEU A 455 23.94 -4.56 7.46
C LEU A 455 24.05 -3.30 8.32
#